data_AF-A0A149U2H1-F1
#
_entry.id   AF-A0A149U2H1-F1
#
_cell.length_a   1.000
_cell.length_b   1.000
_cell.length_c   1.000
_cell.angle_alpha   90.00
_cell.angle_beta   90.00
_cell.angle_gamma   90.00
#
_symmetry.space_group_name_H-M   'P 1'
#
loop_
_entity.id
_entity.type
_entity.pdbx_description
1 polymer ?
#
loop_
_entity_poly.entity_id
_entity_poly.type
_entity_poly.pdbx_seq_one_letter_code
_entity_poly.pdbx_strand_id
1 'polypeptide(L)'
;MAICYPGITAGLTNQKIALIGLIHKALRDNTPLVLPQIVSFHPQGGAHEFCDFDEIYQRAPLEKVFDAFGIPYSNQQSQTEIENVDGWQCFWEGADRWGETGRAGMAALPDLTCQIIRHLVPAPLLSDCAKLLLAKVEAANIDCAIQMRIENDWQGYSADVLPTFSEKDEDYCPDFQGIMQKVVATLGKGLKKAYVLCDEGCLPVSKDIIREHVLDAFGIELFWKSDFLPSDLLKSKLVSSILDFEVALHLSTFVGNSRSTFSCFVTFEKICRTLTAPTSHYIYNLPGPFLGKRRDNGAMMVPQQAIDTLYGRAPLRDILSSDLKWPLALTAHVSTLGDFRSETSSVKGIPSGDLIIDASYPVARSLEGFSLEGGTELPDIEYRTLDIHQHESAWDSTGTFCGSRGQARPLCGFAFRITGAASLSADCLYAGRFDGHPEIIFAQNGEWCRAPDGAPLTALHLLFRPKTKS
;
A
#
# COMPACT_ATOMS: atom_id res chain seq x y z
N MET A 1 11.02 33.55 6.23
CA MET A 1 9.79 33.01 6.82
C MET A 1 9.70 31.53 6.45
N ALA A 2 9.44 30.65 7.41
CA ALA A 2 9.29 29.21 7.21
C ALA A 2 7.84 28.79 7.48
N ILE A 3 7.37 27.70 6.90
CA ILE A 3 6.01 27.17 7.11
C ILE A 3 6.00 26.05 8.13
N CYS A 4 4.94 26.00 8.94
CA CYS A 4 4.68 24.92 9.88
C CYS A 4 3.18 24.88 10.23
N TYR A 5 2.70 23.77 10.78
CA TYR A 5 1.46 23.76 11.55
C TYR A 5 1.81 23.34 13.00
N PRO A 6 1.11 23.85 14.03
CA PRO A 6 1.47 23.58 15.42
C PRO A 6 1.30 22.10 15.81
N GLY A 7 0.31 21.43 15.23
CA GLY A 7 0.00 20.01 15.38
C GLY A 7 -1.41 19.76 14.85
N ILE A 8 -1.74 18.51 14.51
CA ILE A 8 -3.10 18.12 14.11
C ILE A 8 -3.70 17.18 15.15
N THR A 9 -4.89 17.53 15.65
CA THR A 9 -5.62 16.78 16.68
C THR A 9 -6.28 15.54 16.09
N ALA A 10 -5.44 14.58 15.70
CA ALA A 10 -5.85 13.34 15.07
C ALA A 10 -4.93 12.17 15.49
N GLY A 11 -5.33 10.94 15.18
CA GLY A 11 -4.51 9.76 15.43
C GLY A 11 -3.16 9.79 14.70
N LEU A 12 -2.20 9.01 15.19
CA LEU A 12 -0.81 8.92 14.71
C LEU A 12 -0.66 8.99 13.18
N THR A 13 -1.40 8.15 12.46
CA THR A 13 -1.25 8.03 11.01
C THR A 13 -1.83 9.21 10.25
N ASN A 14 -2.85 9.89 10.77
CA ASN A 14 -3.34 11.13 10.16
C ASN A 14 -2.30 12.25 10.32
N GLN A 15 -1.53 12.25 11.42
CA GLN A 15 -0.41 13.18 11.59
C GLN A 15 0.74 12.87 10.61
N LYS A 16 1.05 11.58 10.37
CA LYS A 16 1.98 11.17 9.31
C LYS A 16 1.54 11.68 7.93
N ILE A 17 0.24 11.56 7.62
CA ILE A 17 -0.34 12.06 6.37
C ILE A 17 -0.20 13.59 6.27
N ALA A 18 -0.52 14.33 7.33
CA ALA A 18 -0.34 15.79 7.34
C ALA A 18 1.14 16.21 7.17
N LEU A 19 2.08 15.45 7.73
CA LEU A 19 3.51 15.68 7.53
C LEU A 19 3.93 15.50 6.06
N ILE A 20 3.40 14.48 5.36
CA ILE A 20 3.61 14.31 3.91
C ILE A 20 3.19 15.59 3.18
N GLY A 21 1.99 16.10 3.45
CA GLY A 21 1.49 17.30 2.78
C GLY A 21 2.30 18.56 3.07
N LEU A 22 2.76 18.76 4.32
CA LEU A 22 3.65 19.88 4.67
C LEU A 22 4.96 19.83 3.88
N ILE A 23 5.57 18.65 3.77
CA ILE A 23 6.84 18.46 3.06
C ILE A 23 6.66 18.68 1.54
N HIS A 24 5.57 18.18 0.95
CA HIS A 24 5.23 18.44 -0.46
C HIS A 24 4.94 19.92 -0.72
N LYS A 25 4.22 20.58 0.20
CA LYS A 25 3.98 22.03 0.14
C LYS A 25 5.28 22.82 0.17
N ALA A 26 6.21 22.48 1.06
CA ALA A 26 7.51 23.14 1.16
C ALA A 26 8.34 23.00 -0.13
N LEU A 27 8.33 21.81 -0.74
CA LEU A 27 8.97 21.56 -2.02
C LEU A 27 8.34 22.39 -3.14
N ARG A 28 7.01 22.35 -3.28
CA ARG A 28 6.27 23.05 -4.33
C ARG A 28 6.44 24.56 -4.24
N ASP A 29 6.34 25.10 -3.03
CA ASP A 29 6.36 26.54 -2.78
C ASP A 29 7.80 27.06 -2.57
N ASN A 30 8.81 26.17 -2.66
CA ASN A 30 10.22 26.44 -2.37
C ASN A 30 10.41 27.27 -1.08
N THR A 31 9.64 26.91 -0.05
CA THR A 31 9.56 27.66 1.20
C THR A 31 10.06 26.78 2.34
N PRO A 32 11.02 27.24 3.17
CA PRO A 32 11.55 26.42 4.24
C PRO A 32 10.47 25.89 5.17
N LEU A 33 10.51 24.61 5.52
CA LEU A 33 9.63 24.05 6.55
C LEU A 33 10.31 24.00 7.91
N VAL A 34 9.50 24.03 8.96
CA VAL A 34 9.86 23.61 10.30
C VAL A 34 9.01 22.39 10.65
N LEU A 35 9.62 21.39 11.31
CA LEU A 35 8.88 20.19 11.69
C LEU A 35 7.83 20.52 12.76
N PRO A 36 6.59 20.01 12.61
CA PRO A 36 5.49 20.28 13.53
C PRO A 36 5.65 19.47 14.83
N GLN A 37 4.93 19.87 15.88
CA GLN A 37 4.76 18.99 17.05
C GLN A 37 3.84 17.82 16.72
N ILE A 38 4.00 16.73 17.45
CA ILE A 38 3.17 15.53 17.34
C ILE A 38 2.21 15.50 18.53
N VAL A 39 0.96 15.18 18.27
CA VAL A 39 -0.13 15.26 19.26
C VAL A 39 -0.43 13.87 19.84
N SER A 40 -0.42 13.74 21.16
CA SER A 40 -1.12 12.64 21.84
C SER A 40 -2.61 12.95 21.84
N PHE A 41 -3.33 12.31 20.92
CA PHE A 41 -4.75 12.55 20.72
C PHE A 41 -5.62 11.77 21.72
N HIS A 42 -6.58 12.47 22.34
CA HIS A 42 -7.51 11.93 23.33
C HIS A 42 -8.96 12.15 22.86
N PRO A 43 -9.64 11.15 22.28
CA PRO A 43 -10.96 11.33 21.69
C PRO A 43 -12.08 11.67 22.71
N GLN A 44 -11.92 11.32 23.99
CA GLN A 44 -12.97 11.45 25.01
C GLN A 44 -12.81 12.70 25.92
N GLY A 45 -12.53 13.86 25.33
CA GLY A 45 -12.56 15.15 26.05
C GLY A 45 -11.38 15.41 27.00
N GLY A 46 -10.27 14.69 26.84
CA GLY A 46 -9.01 14.99 27.52
C GLY A 46 -8.23 16.11 26.81
N ALA A 47 -7.40 16.85 27.54
CA ALA A 47 -6.44 17.76 26.93
C ALA A 47 -5.48 16.97 26.03
N HIS A 48 -5.21 17.50 24.85
CA HIS A 48 -4.20 16.95 23.96
C HIS A 48 -2.81 17.34 24.46
N GLU A 49 -1.89 16.38 24.50
CA GLU A 49 -0.48 16.65 24.81
C GLU A 49 0.26 16.89 23.50
N PHE A 50 1.09 17.93 23.44
CA PHE A 50 1.94 18.24 22.30
C PHE A 50 3.36 17.84 22.65
N CYS A 51 3.92 16.93 21.85
CA CYS A 51 5.27 16.42 21.98
C CYS A 51 6.13 17.04 20.88
N ASP A 52 7.36 17.42 21.21
CA ASP A 52 8.28 17.89 20.19
C ASP A 52 8.61 16.75 19.21
N PHE A 53 8.84 17.11 17.94
CA PHE A 53 9.13 16.11 16.91
C PHE A 53 10.26 15.16 17.32
N ASP A 54 11.32 15.71 17.92
CA ASP A 54 12.54 14.96 18.28
C ASP A 54 12.33 14.00 19.47
N GLU A 55 11.27 14.17 20.25
CA GLU A 55 10.87 13.21 21.30
C GLU A 55 10.26 11.95 20.70
N ILE A 56 9.69 12.06 19.49
CA ILE A 56 8.91 11.01 18.84
C ILE A 56 9.67 10.38 17.68
N TYR A 57 10.35 11.19 16.87
CA TYR A 57 11.02 10.79 15.64
C TYR A 57 12.45 11.35 15.58
N GLN A 58 13.32 10.64 14.88
CA GLN A 58 14.66 11.12 14.58
C GLN A 58 14.62 12.10 13.42
N ARG A 59 15.18 13.29 13.63
CA ARG A 59 15.28 14.33 12.58
C ARG A 59 16.24 13.98 11.46
N ALA A 60 17.45 13.50 11.81
CA ALA A 60 18.54 13.30 10.86
C ALA A 60 18.20 12.36 9.68
N PRO A 61 17.46 11.24 9.84
CA PRO A 61 17.01 10.44 8.71
C PRO A 61 16.10 11.21 7.75
N LEU A 62 15.21 12.08 8.26
CA LEU A 62 14.29 12.86 7.45
C LEU A 62 14.99 14.06 6.78
N GLU A 63 15.97 14.68 7.44
CA GLU A 63 16.82 15.72 6.82
C GLU A 63 17.58 15.20 5.59
N LYS A 64 18.03 13.94 5.61
CA LYS A 64 18.62 13.31 4.41
C LYS A 64 17.64 13.26 3.25
N VAL A 65 16.34 13.07 3.51
CA VAL A 65 15.30 13.14 2.48
C VAL A 65 15.18 14.58 1.99
N PHE A 66 15.19 15.56 2.87
CA PHE A 66 15.15 16.97 2.48
C PHE A 66 16.32 17.35 1.57
N ASP A 67 17.55 17.01 1.96
CA ASP A 67 18.74 17.24 1.16
C ASP A 67 18.67 16.50 -0.19
N ALA A 68 18.26 15.22 -0.16
CA ALA A 68 18.17 14.40 -1.37
C ALA A 68 17.13 14.93 -2.37
N PHE A 69 16.05 15.57 -1.91
CA PHE A 69 14.98 16.12 -2.75
C PHE A 69 15.05 17.64 -2.96
N GLY A 70 16.02 18.32 -2.34
CA GLY A 70 16.17 19.78 -2.44
C GLY A 70 15.05 20.53 -1.71
N ILE A 71 14.54 19.98 -0.62
CA ILE A 71 13.45 20.55 0.16
C ILE A 71 14.05 21.53 1.17
N PRO A 72 13.69 22.82 1.13
CA PRO A 72 14.21 23.77 2.10
C PRO A 72 13.63 23.49 3.49
N TYR A 73 14.47 23.54 4.52
CA TYR A 73 14.07 23.35 5.93
C TYR A 73 14.87 24.25 6.87
N SER A 74 14.32 24.53 8.06
CA SER A 74 15.00 25.26 9.13
C SER A 74 15.02 24.45 10.42
N ASN A 75 16.21 24.39 11.05
CA ASN A 75 16.44 23.64 12.27
C ASN A 75 16.22 24.45 13.55
N GLN A 76 15.98 25.75 13.44
CA GLN A 76 15.88 26.66 14.59
C GLN A 76 14.51 27.35 14.66
N GLN A 77 13.59 26.75 15.42
CA GLN A 77 12.28 27.33 15.72
C GLN A 77 12.36 28.73 16.37
N SER A 78 13.39 28.99 17.18
CA SER A 78 13.51 30.24 17.96
C SER A 78 14.06 31.45 17.20
N GLN A 79 14.63 31.26 16.00
CA GLN A 79 15.22 32.35 15.19
C GLN A 79 14.53 32.54 13.83
N THR A 80 13.56 31.67 13.51
CA THR A 80 12.87 31.68 12.23
C THR A 80 11.46 32.24 12.41
N GLU A 81 11.09 33.28 11.66
CA GLU A 81 9.67 33.67 11.57
C GLU A 81 8.86 32.54 10.94
N ILE A 82 7.86 32.03 11.66
CA ILE A 82 7.01 30.91 11.25
C ILE A 82 5.66 31.44 10.75
N GLU A 83 5.32 31.11 9.51
CA GLU A 83 3.97 31.17 8.98
C GLU A 83 3.22 29.89 9.36
N ASN A 84 2.13 30.04 10.12
CA ASN A 84 1.26 28.93 10.46
C ASN A 84 0.34 28.62 9.29
N VAL A 85 0.56 27.46 8.66
CA VAL A 85 -0.32 26.92 7.62
C VAL A 85 -1.40 26.02 8.23
N ASP A 86 -2.48 25.79 7.48
CA ASP A 86 -3.56 24.90 7.93
C ASP A 86 -3.11 23.43 7.89
N GLY A 87 -3.07 22.79 9.06
CA GLY A 87 -2.72 21.37 9.21
C GLY A 87 -3.71 20.43 8.53
N TRP A 88 -4.99 20.77 8.43
CA TRP A 88 -5.98 19.96 7.72
C TRP A 88 -5.80 20.07 6.20
N GLN A 89 -5.43 21.24 5.68
CA GLN A 89 -5.04 21.37 4.28
C GLN A 89 -3.81 20.51 3.97
N CYS A 90 -2.83 20.48 4.88
CA CYS A 90 -1.68 19.58 4.76
C CYS A 90 -2.11 18.10 4.81
N PHE A 91 -3.09 17.73 5.64
CA PHE A 91 -3.65 16.38 5.66
C PHE A 91 -4.27 16.00 4.31
N TRP A 92 -5.10 16.87 3.72
CA TRP A 92 -5.72 16.58 2.42
C TRP A 92 -4.68 16.44 1.30
N GLU A 93 -3.71 17.35 1.24
CA GLU A 93 -2.61 17.24 0.27
C GLU A 93 -1.82 15.94 0.49
N GLY A 94 -1.51 15.60 1.74
CA GLY A 94 -0.84 14.35 2.07
C GLY A 94 -1.63 13.10 1.68
N ALA A 95 -2.95 13.13 1.83
CA ALA A 95 -3.84 12.03 1.46
C ALA A 95 -3.88 11.84 -0.06
N ASP A 96 -3.91 12.93 -0.83
CA ASP A 96 -3.82 12.89 -2.29
C ASP A 96 -2.49 12.30 -2.76
N ARG A 97 -1.36 12.78 -2.19
CA ARG A 97 -0.02 12.27 -2.50
C ARG A 97 0.14 10.79 -2.13
N TRP A 98 -0.44 10.36 -1.02
CA TRP A 98 -0.46 8.95 -0.62
C TRP A 98 -1.30 8.11 -1.59
N GLY A 99 -2.47 8.59 -2.01
CA GLY A 99 -3.30 7.93 -3.01
C GLY A 99 -2.64 7.84 -4.39
N GLU A 100 -1.90 8.86 -4.82
CA GLU A 100 -1.09 8.85 -6.04
C GLU A 100 0.01 7.77 -5.96
N THR A 101 0.76 7.71 -4.86
CA THR A 101 1.73 6.64 -4.59
C THR A 101 1.05 5.26 -4.57
N GLY A 102 -0.15 5.19 -3.99
CA GLY A 102 -1.03 4.03 -4.04
C GLY A 102 -1.28 3.52 -5.45
N ARG A 103 -1.72 4.42 -6.31
CA ARG A 103 -1.98 4.14 -7.73
C ARG A 103 -0.70 3.87 -8.52
N ALA A 104 0.45 4.42 -8.18
CA ALA A 104 1.72 4.13 -8.85
C ALA A 104 2.36 2.79 -8.41
N GLY A 105 2.01 2.28 -7.22
CA GLY A 105 2.49 0.99 -6.71
C GLY A 105 4.00 0.99 -6.51
N MET A 106 4.68 -0.09 -6.92
CA MET A 106 6.13 -0.23 -6.74
C MET A 106 6.95 0.81 -7.52
N ALA A 107 6.38 1.41 -8.57
CA ALA A 107 7.04 2.48 -9.32
C ALA A 107 7.34 3.72 -8.46
N ALA A 108 6.53 3.97 -7.43
CA ALA A 108 6.67 5.13 -6.56
C ALA A 108 7.60 4.89 -5.36
N LEU A 109 8.24 3.73 -5.22
CA LEU A 109 9.16 3.48 -4.10
C LEU A 109 10.29 4.52 -4.00
N PRO A 110 10.91 4.99 -5.10
CA PRO A 110 11.91 6.05 -5.03
C PRO A 110 11.32 7.45 -4.79
N ASP A 111 10.00 7.64 -4.90
CA ASP A 111 9.37 8.96 -4.82
C ASP A 111 9.38 9.51 -3.39
N LEU A 112 9.23 10.84 -3.31
CA LEU A 112 9.29 11.60 -2.07
C LEU A 112 8.38 11.03 -0.96
N THR A 113 7.12 10.71 -1.28
CA THR A 113 6.16 10.19 -0.29
C THR A 113 6.65 8.90 0.38
N CYS A 114 7.14 7.94 -0.41
CA CYS A 114 7.72 6.69 0.11
C CYS A 114 8.98 6.96 0.91
N GLN A 115 9.83 7.90 0.47
CA GLN A 115 11.07 8.23 1.16
C GLN A 115 10.82 8.93 2.49
N ILE A 116 9.83 9.82 2.60
CA ILE A 116 9.41 10.43 3.88
C ILE A 116 9.04 9.32 4.88
N ILE A 117 8.15 8.42 4.50
CA ILE A 117 7.66 7.37 5.39
C ILE A 117 8.73 6.34 5.73
N ARG A 118 9.59 5.98 4.78
CA ARG A 118 10.75 5.10 5.03
C ARG A 118 11.72 5.68 6.05
N HIS A 119 11.86 7.01 6.09
CA HIS A 119 12.81 7.71 6.96
C HIS A 119 12.15 8.35 8.20
N LEU A 120 10.86 8.12 8.42
CA LEU A 120 10.19 8.52 9.65
C LEU A 120 10.46 7.50 10.77
N VAL A 121 11.68 7.56 11.31
CA VAL A 121 12.20 6.58 12.27
C VAL A 121 11.90 7.04 13.71
N PRO A 122 11.31 6.20 14.58
CA PRO A 122 11.07 6.56 15.97
C PRO A 122 12.34 6.99 16.70
N ALA A 123 12.21 7.88 17.70
CA ALA A 123 13.33 8.31 18.55
C ALA A 123 14.02 7.09 19.21
N PRO A 124 15.32 7.17 19.58
CA PRO A 124 16.09 6.01 20.04
C PRO A 124 15.45 5.25 21.20
N LEU A 125 14.97 5.94 22.23
CA LEU A 125 14.32 5.32 23.38
C LEU A 125 13.02 4.59 22.98
N LEU A 126 12.21 5.21 22.11
CA LEU A 126 10.99 4.59 21.57
C LEU A 126 11.31 3.36 20.72
N SER A 127 12.35 3.43 19.89
CA SER A 127 12.84 2.30 19.11
C SER A 127 13.28 1.14 19.99
N ASP A 128 13.97 1.42 21.11
CA ASP A 128 14.41 0.38 22.04
C ASP A 128 13.22 -0.24 22.79
N CYS A 129 12.21 0.56 23.15
CA CYS A 129 10.96 0.06 23.72
C CYS A 129 10.19 -0.83 22.72
N ALA A 130 10.11 -0.43 21.45
CA ALA A 130 9.46 -1.21 20.40
C ALA A 130 10.18 -2.55 20.16
N LYS A 131 11.52 -2.55 20.12
CA LYS A 131 12.32 -3.78 20.03
C LYS A 131 12.13 -4.70 21.23
N LEU A 132 12.07 -4.14 22.44
CA LEU A 132 11.82 -4.91 23.66
C LEU A 132 10.43 -5.57 23.62
N LEU A 133 9.41 -4.82 23.20
CA LEU A 133 8.06 -5.35 23.03
C LEU A 133 8.03 -6.45 21.98
N LEU A 134 8.60 -6.22 20.80
CA LEU A 134 8.69 -7.20 19.73
C LEU A 134 9.37 -8.49 20.20
N ALA A 135 10.52 -8.39 20.87
CA ALA A 135 11.25 -9.55 21.40
C ALA A 135 10.40 -10.37 22.39
N LYS A 136 9.56 -9.72 23.20
CA LYS A 136 8.62 -10.39 24.12
C LYS A 136 7.47 -11.06 23.37
N VAL A 137 6.93 -10.41 22.34
CA VAL A 137 5.87 -10.95 21.47
C VAL A 137 6.39 -12.19 20.72
N GLU A 138 7.59 -12.12 20.16
CA GLU A 138 8.26 -13.24 19.48
C GLU A 138 8.56 -14.39 20.45
N ALA A 139 9.06 -14.10 21.66
CA ALA A 139 9.30 -15.11 22.69
C ALA A 139 8.01 -15.83 23.14
N ALA A 140 6.85 -15.18 22.99
CA ALA A 140 5.55 -15.79 23.24
C ALA A 140 5.05 -16.68 22.07
N ASN A 141 5.82 -16.77 20.97
CA ASN A 141 5.49 -17.42 19.71
C ASN A 141 4.25 -16.82 19.03
N ILE A 142 4.19 -15.48 18.96
CA ILE A 142 3.12 -14.75 18.32
C ILE A 142 3.66 -14.15 17.02
N ASP A 143 3.05 -14.50 15.88
CA ASP A 143 3.44 -14.04 14.55
C ASP A 143 2.29 -13.34 13.78
N CYS A 144 1.11 -13.23 14.41
CA CYS A 144 -0.08 -12.61 13.87
C CYS A 144 -0.52 -11.40 14.71
N ALA A 145 -0.64 -10.25 14.05
CA ALA A 145 -1.24 -9.04 14.58
C ALA A 145 -2.69 -8.89 14.08
N ILE A 146 -3.62 -8.55 14.96
CA ILE A 146 -5.02 -8.28 14.65
C ILE A 146 -5.38 -6.90 15.20
N GLN A 147 -5.65 -5.95 14.32
CA GLN A 147 -6.21 -4.65 14.71
C GLN A 147 -7.71 -4.79 14.96
N MET A 148 -8.13 -4.70 16.21
CA MET A 148 -9.54 -4.62 16.57
C MET A 148 -9.96 -3.16 16.63
N ARG A 149 -10.40 -2.59 15.50
CA ARG A 149 -10.94 -1.23 15.43
C ARG A 149 -12.41 -1.26 15.84
N ILE A 150 -12.65 -1.50 17.11
CA ILE A 150 -13.99 -1.69 17.71
C ILE A 150 -14.27 -0.69 18.83
N GLU A 151 -13.40 0.30 19.01
CA GLU A 151 -13.49 1.29 20.07
C GLU A 151 -14.76 2.14 19.95
N ASN A 152 -15.25 2.67 21.07
CA ASN A 152 -16.54 3.37 21.13
C ASN A 152 -16.64 4.56 20.17
N ASP A 153 -15.55 5.31 19.95
CA ASP A 153 -15.48 6.40 18.98
C ASP A 153 -15.62 5.89 17.54
N TRP A 154 -15.03 4.73 17.25
CA TRP A 154 -15.10 4.11 15.93
C TRP A 154 -16.47 3.51 15.62
N GLN A 155 -17.15 2.94 16.61
CA GLN A 155 -18.49 2.38 16.42
C GLN A 155 -19.49 3.46 15.99
N GLY A 156 -19.45 4.64 16.62
CA GLY A 156 -20.26 5.79 16.21
C GLY A 156 -19.95 6.24 14.79
N TYR A 157 -18.67 6.45 14.46
CA TYR A 157 -18.26 6.81 13.10
C TYR A 157 -18.69 5.76 12.06
N SER A 158 -18.54 4.47 12.37
CA SER A 158 -18.85 3.39 11.45
C SER A 158 -20.35 3.20 11.23
N ALA A 159 -21.18 3.49 12.23
CA ALA A 159 -22.63 3.41 12.12
C ALA A 159 -23.22 4.63 11.41
N ASP A 160 -22.69 5.83 11.68
CA ASP A 160 -23.32 7.08 11.26
C ASP A 160 -22.73 7.65 9.96
N VAL A 161 -21.45 7.36 9.67
CA VAL A 161 -20.71 8.00 8.57
C VAL A 161 -20.42 7.05 7.42
N LEU A 162 -19.87 5.85 7.67
CA LEU A 162 -19.49 4.92 6.59
C LEU A 162 -20.66 4.54 5.66
N PRO A 163 -21.90 4.30 6.12
CA PRO A 163 -23.01 3.95 5.24
C PRO A 163 -23.39 5.03 4.23
N THR A 164 -22.91 6.27 4.41
CA THR A 164 -23.19 7.38 3.50
C THR A 164 -22.38 7.34 2.20
N PHE A 165 -21.29 6.57 2.14
CA PHE A 165 -20.41 6.50 0.97
C PHE A 165 -19.84 5.12 0.65
N SER A 166 -19.99 4.14 1.53
CA SER A 166 -19.52 2.78 1.28
C SER A 166 -20.51 1.92 0.49
N GLU A 167 -20.02 0.82 -0.08
CA GLU A 167 -20.84 -0.20 -0.76
C GLU A 167 -21.81 -0.86 0.22
N LYS A 168 -23.07 -1.11 -0.21
CA LYS A 168 -24.20 -1.50 0.66
C LYS A 168 -23.96 -2.75 1.54
N ASP A 169 -23.03 -3.61 1.16
CA ASP A 169 -22.73 -4.89 1.80
C ASP A 169 -21.36 -4.91 2.50
N GLU A 170 -20.66 -3.78 2.59
CA GLU A 170 -19.43 -3.70 3.39
C GLU A 170 -19.76 -3.86 4.90
N ASP A 171 -19.01 -4.72 5.59
CA ASP A 171 -19.15 -4.94 7.03
C ASP A 171 -18.49 -3.79 7.80
N TYR A 172 -19.25 -2.71 8.04
CA TYR A 172 -18.74 -1.45 8.61
C TYR A 172 -18.34 -1.54 10.08
N CYS A 173 -19.11 -2.28 10.88
CA CYS A 173 -19.00 -2.29 12.34
C CYS A 173 -19.02 -3.73 12.89
N PRO A 174 -18.09 -4.61 12.47
CA PRO A 174 -18.01 -5.94 13.04
C PRO A 174 -17.54 -5.83 14.49
N ASP A 175 -18.18 -6.60 15.38
CA ASP A 175 -17.69 -6.76 16.74
C ASP A 175 -16.47 -7.71 16.77
N PHE A 176 -15.88 -7.90 17.95
CA PHE A 176 -14.72 -8.79 18.09
C PHE A 176 -15.05 -10.25 17.70
N GLN A 177 -16.30 -10.71 17.89
CA GLN A 177 -16.70 -12.07 17.52
C GLN A 177 -16.73 -12.23 16.00
N GLY A 178 -17.34 -11.28 15.28
CA GLY A 178 -17.38 -11.26 13.82
C GLY A 178 -15.99 -11.17 13.20
N ILE A 179 -15.10 -10.34 13.77
CA ILE A 179 -13.69 -10.29 13.34
C ILE A 179 -13.03 -11.67 13.53
N MET A 180 -13.16 -12.27 14.72
CA MET A 180 -12.50 -13.54 15.03
C MET A 180 -13.08 -14.73 14.25
N GLN A 181 -14.38 -14.73 13.94
CA GLN A 181 -15.01 -15.72 13.07
C GLN A 181 -14.32 -15.74 11.69
N LYS A 182 -14.10 -14.57 11.09
CA LYS A 182 -13.39 -14.46 9.80
C LYS A 182 -11.93 -14.87 9.90
N VAL A 183 -11.26 -14.46 10.98
CA VAL A 183 -9.86 -14.86 11.25
C VAL A 183 -9.74 -16.38 11.28
N VAL A 184 -10.59 -17.08 12.03
CA VAL A 184 -10.56 -18.55 12.14
C VAL A 184 -10.93 -19.21 10.81
N ALA A 185 -11.91 -18.67 10.10
CA ALA A 185 -12.34 -19.20 8.80
C ALA A 185 -11.25 -19.09 7.73
N THR A 186 -10.42 -18.05 7.75
CA THR A 186 -9.38 -17.82 6.73
C THR A 186 -8.01 -18.35 7.12
N LEU A 187 -7.55 -18.10 8.34
CA LEU A 187 -6.21 -18.51 8.81
C LEU A 187 -6.23 -19.95 9.38
N GLY A 188 -7.42 -20.50 9.59
CA GLY A 188 -7.63 -21.86 10.04
C GLY A 188 -7.33 -22.08 11.53
N LYS A 189 -7.52 -23.33 11.98
CA LYS A 189 -7.31 -23.74 13.39
C LYS A 189 -5.84 -23.77 13.83
N GLY A 190 -4.91 -23.47 12.92
CA GLY A 190 -3.47 -23.42 13.18
C GLY A 190 -3.06 -22.18 13.96
N LEU A 191 -3.80 -21.08 13.85
CA LEU A 191 -3.59 -19.90 14.68
C LEU A 191 -3.93 -20.23 16.13
N LYS A 192 -2.95 -20.10 17.03
CA LYS A 192 -3.11 -20.35 18.47
C LYS A 192 -2.98 -19.10 19.32
N LYS A 193 -2.21 -18.12 18.86
CA LYS A 193 -1.95 -16.89 19.58
C LYS A 193 -1.96 -15.71 18.63
N ALA A 194 -2.49 -14.59 19.06
CA ALA A 194 -2.46 -13.35 18.30
C ALA A 194 -2.20 -12.13 19.18
N TYR A 195 -1.52 -11.16 18.61
CA TYR A 195 -1.28 -9.85 19.19
C TYR A 195 -2.40 -8.89 18.76
N VAL A 196 -3.08 -8.26 19.71
CA VAL A 196 -4.22 -7.37 19.44
C VAL A 196 -3.79 -5.91 19.53
N LEU A 197 -4.18 -5.12 18.53
CA LEU A 197 -3.92 -3.69 18.43
C LEU A 197 -5.22 -2.92 18.57
N CYS A 198 -5.32 -2.08 19.60
CA CYS A 198 -6.44 -1.18 19.84
C CYS A 198 -6.08 -0.13 20.92
N ASP A 199 -6.93 0.88 21.08
CA ASP A 199 -6.94 1.68 22.31
C ASP A 199 -7.68 0.91 23.41
N GLU A 200 -6.93 0.21 24.26
CA GLU A 200 -7.47 -0.63 25.34
C GLU A 200 -8.45 0.11 26.27
N GLY A 201 -8.21 1.40 26.51
CA GLY A 201 -9.07 2.21 27.39
C GLY A 201 -10.38 2.64 26.74
N CYS A 202 -10.53 2.44 25.43
CA CYS A 202 -11.71 2.84 24.66
C CYS A 202 -12.49 1.63 24.10
N LEU A 203 -12.15 0.42 24.52
CA LEU A 203 -12.89 -0.79 24.15
C LEU A 203 -14.34 -0.78 24.70
N PRO A 204 -15.30 -1.39 23.98
CA PRO A 204 -16.70 -1.47 24.40
C PRO A 204 -16.90 -2.44 25.57
N VAL A 205 -16.02 -3.42 25.72
CA VAL A 205 -15.95 -4.39 26.84
C VAL A 205 -14.48 -4.55 27.25
N SER A 206 -14.21 -5.05 28.46
CA SER A 206 -12.83 -5.23 28.90
C SER A 206 -12.09 -6.25 28.04
N LYS A 207 -10.78 -6.06 27.84
CA LYS A 207 -9.94 -7.02 27.10
C LYS A 207 -9.95 -8.41 27.72
N ASP A 208 -10.17 -8.53 29.03
CA ASP A 208 -10.22 -9.82 29.72
C ASP A 208 -11.47 -10.62 29.30
N ILE A 209 -12.61 -9.95 29.13
CA ILE A 209 -13.83 -10.56 28.58
C ILE A 209 -13.60 -11.02 27.14
N ILE A 210 -12.97 -10.18 26.31
CA ILE A 210 -12.64 -10.54 24.92
C ILE A 210 -11.70 -11.75 24.90
N ARG A 211 -10.66 -11.75 25.74
CA ARG A 211 -9.67 -12.82 25.84
C ARG A 211 -10.31 -14.15 26.26
N GLU A 212 -11.11 -14.16 27.31
CA GLU A 212 -11.82 -15.35 27.80
C GLU A 212 -12.75 -15.91 26.72
N HIS A 213 -13.58 -15.04 26.13
CA HIS A 213 -14.51 -15.46 25.09
C HIS A 213 -13.80 -16.04 23.86
N VAL A 214 -12.73 -15.38 23.38
CA VAL A 214 -12.01 -15.82 22.18
C VAL A 214 -11.26 -17.14 22.43
N LEU A 215 -10.72 -17.32 23.63
CA LEU A 215 -10.10 -18.59 24.02
C LEU A 215 -11.15 -19.72 24.03
N ASP A 216 -12.31 -19.49 24.64
CA ASP A 216 -13.36 -20.51 24.77
C ASP A 216 -14.01 -20.85 23.43
N ALA A 217 -14.35 -19.83 22.63
CA ALA A 217 -15.07 -20.01 21.37
C ALA A 217 -14.17 -20.46 20.22
N PHE A 218 -12.92 -20.02 20.18
CA PHE A 218 -12.03 -20.19 19.03
C PHE A 218 -10.72 -20.92 19.35
N GLY A 219 -10.37 -21.11 20.63
CA GLY A 219 -9.11 -21.75 21.04
C GLY A 219 -7.88 -20.89 20.73
N ILE A 220 -8.03 -19.57 20.73
CA ILE A 220 -6.97 -18.60 20.41
C ILE A 220 -6.69 -17.74 21.65
N GLU A 221 -5.43 -17.70 22.08
CA GLU A 221 -4.98 -16.80 23.14
C GLU A 221 -4.70 -15.41 22.55
N LEU A 222 -5.26 -14.36 23.16
CA LEU A 222 -5.05 -12.98 22.74
C LEU A 222 -4.15 -12.22 23.72
N PHE A 223 -3.21 -11.45 23.16
CA PHE A 223 -2.24 -10.67 23.91
C PHE A 223 -2.27 -9.21 23.46
N TRP A 224 -2.15 -8.28 24.42
CA TRP A 224 -2.03 -6.84 24.19
C TRP A 224 -0.65 -6.35 24.67
N LYS A 225 -0.21 -5.18 24.20
CA LYS A 225 1.04 -4.52 24.67
C LYS A 225 1.20 -4.51 26.20
N SER A 226 0.11 -4.27 26.91
CA SER A 226 0.06 -4.18 28.37
C SER A 226 0.26 -5.53 29.08
N ASP A 227 0.19 -6.65 28.36
CA ASP A 227 0.59 -7.96 28.89
C ASP A 227 2.13 -8.10 28.93
N PHE A 228 2.85 -7.26 28.20
CA PHE A 228 4.31 -7.32 28.04
C PHE A 228 5.07 -6.17 28.70
N LEU A 229 4.41 -5.01 28.83
CA LEU A 229 5.01 -3.75 29.28
C LEU A 229 4.26 -3.16 30.48
N PRO A 230 4.97 -2.45 31.38
CA PRO A 230 4.35 -1.81 32.53
C PRO A 230 3.45 -0.64 32.12
N SER A 231 2.39 -0.39 32.88
CA SER A 231 1.41 0.67 32.62
C SER A 231 2.03 2.07 32.54
N ASP A 232 3.12 2.32 33.28
CA ASP A 232 3.81 3.61 33.27
C ASP A 232 4.37 3.98 31.89
N LEU A 233 4.87 2.99 31.13
CA LEU A 233 5.37 3.19 29.77
C LEU A 233 4.23 3.46 28.77
N LEU A 234 3.01 3.03 29.11
CA LEU A 234 1.83 3.08 28.24
C LEU A 234 0.91 4.27 28.54
N LYS A 235 1.32 5.18 29.43
CA LYS A 235 0.52 6.36 29.82
C LYS A 235 0.24 7.30 28.64
N SER A 236 1.23 7.51 27.77
CA SER A 236 1.05 8.32 26.56
C SER A 236 0.34 7.50 25.48
N LYS A 237 -0.82 7.97 25.01
CA LYS A 237 -1.56 7.33 23.91
C LYS A 237 -0.76 7.31 22.61
N LEU A 238 0.02 8.36 22.36
CA LEU A 238 0.92 8.44 21.21
C LEU A 238 1.99 7.34 21.26
N VAL A 239 2.73 7.25 22.36
CA VAL A 239 3.75 6.21 22.55
C VAL A 239 3.14 4.82 22.43
N SER A 240 2.00 4.61 23.09
CA SER A 240 1.24 3.36 23.05
C SER A 240 0.84 2.95 21.62
N SER A 241 0.40 3.91 20.79
CA SER A 241 0.06 3.70 19.39
C SER A 241 1.28 3.39 18.51
N ILE A 242 2.40 4.06 18.76
CA ILE A 242 3.66 3.82 18.02
C ILE A 242 4.21 2.42 18.32
N LEU A 243 4.19 1.97 19.58
CA LEU A 243 4.67 0.64 19.95
C LEU A 243 3.87 -0.47 19.25
N ASP A 244 2.54 -0.36 19.25
CA ASP A 244 1.65 -1.26 18.50
C ASP A 244 1.95 -1.24 17.00
N PHE A 245 2.12 -0.04 16.45
CA PHE A 245 2.40 0.14 15.02
C PHE A 245 3.72 -0.53 14.63
N GLU A 246 4.80 -0.32 15.40
CA GLU A 246 6.10 -0.94 15.14
C GLU A 246 6.02 -2.47 15.24
N VAL A 247 5.34 -3.05 16.24
CA VAL A 247 5.12 -4.52 16.30
C VAL A 247 4.41 -5.02 15.03
N ALA A 248 3.36 -4.33 14.57
CA ALA A 248 2.61 -4.73 13.38
C ALA A 248 3.46 -4.75 12.11
N LEU A 249 4.43 -3.84 11.97
CA LEU A 249 5.34 -3.82 10.84
C LEU A 249 6.22 -5.08 10.78
N HIS A 250 6.55 -5.65 11.94
CA HIS A 250 7.48 -6.79 12.06
C HIS A 250 6.80 -8.16 11.98
N LEU A 251 5.56 -8.31 12.48
CA LEU A 251 4.86 -9.59 12.45
C LEU A 251 4.57 -10.07 11.02
N SER A 252 4.57 -11.38 10.81
CA SER A 252 4.44 -11.99 9.47
C SER A 252 3.03 -11.80 8.90
N THR A 253 2.02 -11.90 9.78
CA THR A 253 0.61 -11.81 9.44
C THR A 253 -0.02 -10.59 10.09
N PHE A 254 -0.79 -9.83 9.32
CA PHE A 254 -1.53 -8.67 9.82
C PHE A 254 -2.99 -8.73 9.34
N VAL A 255 -3.93 -8.52 10.25
CA VAL A 255 -5.36 -8.44 9.98
C VAL A 255 -5.87 -7.09 10.46
N GLY A 256 -6.49 -6.30 9.59
CA GLY A 256 -6.95 -4.95 9.95
C GLY A 256 -8.19 -4.46 9.20
N ASN A 257 -8.59 -3.22 9.45
CA ASN A 257 -9.70 -2.57 8.75
C ASN A 257 -9.17 -1.70 7.59
N SER A 258 -9.70 -1.82 6.37
CA SER A 258 -9.24 -0.99 5.25
C SER A 258 -9.66 0.49 5.36
N ARG A 259 -10.67 0.81 6.20
CA ARG A 259 -11.09 2.19 6.51
C ARG A 259 -10.24 2.84 7.60
N SER A 260 -9.43 2.06 8.32
CA SER A 260 -8.52 2.62 9.32
C SER A 260 -7.20 3.04 8.67
N THR A 261 -6.88 4.34 8.74
CA THR A 261 -5.59 4.85 8.24
C THR A 261 -4.41 4.17 8.95
N PHE A 262 -4.57 3.73 10.21
CA PHE A 262 -3.59 2.94 10.94
C PHE A 262 -3.26 1.63 10.21
N SER A 263 -4.27 0.80 9.94
CA SER A 263 -4.11 -0.50 9.28
C SER A 263 -3.58 -0.38 7.85
N CYS A 264 -4.05 0.62 7.12
CA CYS A 264 -3.53 0.98 5.80
C CYS A 264 -2.04 1.32 5.84
N PHE A 265 -1.61 2.15 6.80
CA PHE A 265 -0.22 2.52 6.97
C PHE A 265 0.67 1.37 7.45
N VAL A 266 0.18 0.40 8.23
CA VAL A 266 0.97 -0.80 8.55
C VAL A 266 1.42 -1.51 7.27
N THR A 267 0.54 -1.63 6.28
CA THR A 267 0.89 -2.25 4.99
C THR A 267 1.81 -1.33 4.18
N PHE A 268 1.44 -0.06 4.05
CA PHE A 268 2.19 0.90 3.24
C PHE A 268 3.61 1.13 3.75
N GLU A 269 3.77 1.40 5.03
CA GLU A 269 5.08 1.67 5.64
C GLU A 269 5.97 0.43 5.65
N LYS A 270 5.40 -0.77 5.83
CA LYS A 270 6.15 -2.03 5.69
C LYS A 270 6.73 -2.18 4.29
N ILE A 271 5.98 -1.84 3.25
CA ILE A 271 6.47 -1.83 1.86
C ILE A 271 7.57 -0.79 1.69
N CYS A 272 7.38 0.44 2.17
CA CYS A 272 8.39 1.50 2.08
C CYS A 272 9.70 1.10 2.78
N ARG A 273 9.63 0.42 3.93
CA ARG A 273 10.82 -0.04 4.69
C ARG A 273 11.50 -1.26 4.07
N THR A 274 10.72 -2.27 3.67
CA THR A 274 11.25 -3.57 3.21
C THR A 274 11.48 -3.66 1.70
N LEU A 275 10.90 -2.74 0.92
CA LEU A 275 10.87 -2.77 -0.55
C LEU A 275 10.15 -4.00 -1.12
N THR A 276 9.36 -4.69 -0.30
CA THR A 276 8.64 -5.92 -0.68
C THR A 276 7.19 -5.84 -0.25
N ALA A 277 6.28 -6.27 -1.14
CA ALA A 277 4.87 -6.40 -0.81
C ALA A 277 4.67 -7.52 0.24
N PRO A 278 3.96 -7.26 1.35
CA PRO A 278 3.68 -8.29 2.34
C PRO A 278 2.73 -9.34 1.77
N THR A 279 2.98 -10.60 2.09
CA THR A 279 2.24 -11.74 1.51
C THR A 279 1.07 -12.23 2.37
N SER A 280 0.98 -11.79 3.62
CA SER A 280 -0.01 -12.26 4.61
C SER A 280 -0.70 -11.09 5.33
N HIS A 281 -1.08 -10.06 4.59
CA HIS A 281 -1.91 -8.96 5.12
C HIS A 281 -3.35 -9.14 4.67
N TYR A 282 -4.30 -8.90 5.58
CA TYR A 282 -5.72 -9.17 5.38
C TYR A 282 -6.61 -8.04 5.90
N ILE A 283 -7.80 -7.95 5.33
CA ILE A 283 -8.86 -7.05 5.78
C ILE A 283 -10.12 -7.84 6.20
N TYR A 284 -10.84 -7.34 7.21
CA TYR A 284 -12.06 -8.00 7.71
C TYR A 284 -13.37 -7.31 7.32
N ASN A 285 -13.32 -6.08 6.81
CA ASN A 285 -14.50 -5.30 6.41
C ASN A 285 -14.97 -5.62 4.97
N LEU A 286 -14.91 -6.88 4.57
CA LEU A 286 -15.59 -7.39 3.36
C LEU A 286 -16.82 -8.20 3.78
N PRO A 287 -17.88 -8.26 2.96
CA PRO A 287 -19.00 -9.15 3.21
C PRO A 287 -18.57 -10.61 3.33
N GLY A 288 -19.32 -11.37 4.10
CA GLY A 288 -19.20 -12.83 4.19
C GLY A 288 -18.19 -13.32 5.23
N PRO A 289 -17.94 -14.64 5.28
CA PRO A 289 -17.33 -15.27 6.44
C PRO A 289 -15.80 -15.31 6.41
N PHE A 290 -15.14 -14.75 5.39
CA PHE A 290 -13.69 -14.83 5.20
C PHE A 290 -13.05 -13.45 5.22
N LEU A 291 -11.79 -13.39 5.67
CA LEU A 291 -10.93 -12.25 5.46
C LEU A 291 -10.59 -12.09 3.97
N GLY A 292 -10.46 -10.85 3.53
CA GLY A 292 -9.89 -10.52 2.22
C GLY A 292 -8.38 -10.42 2.29
N LYS A 293 -7.66 -11.17 1.45
CA LYS A 293 -6.22 -10.97 1.31
C LYS A 293 -5.96 -9.63 0.64
N ARG A 294 -5.28 -8.74 1.36
CA ARG A 294 -4.87 -7.43 0.85
C ARG A 294 -3.83 -7.62 -0.26
N ARG A 295 -4.01 -6.91 -1.36
CA ARG A 295 -3.15 -7.00 -2.54
C ARG A 295 -2.53 -5.67 -2.93
N ASP A 296 -3.24 -4.56 -2.69
CA ASP A 296 -2.68 -3.23 -2.86
C ASP A 296 -1.52 -2.95 -1.90
N ASN A 297 -0.87 -1.79 -2.09
CA ASN A 297 0.25 -1.37 -1.27
C ASN A 297 -0.15 -0.70 0.06
N GLY A 298 -1.40 -0.83 0.51
CA GLY A 298 -1.87 -0.20 1.75
C GLY A 298 -2.64 1.11 1.53
N ALA A 299 -2.67 1.67 0.32
CA ALA A 299 -3.30 2.97 0.05
C ALA A 299 -4.81 2.90 -0.29
N MET A 300 -5.33 1.75 -0.73
CA MET A 300 -6.74 1.60 -1.09
C MET A 300 -7.58 1.40 0.16
N MET A 301 -8.46 2.37 0.45
CA MET A 301 -9.35 2.30 1.62
C MET A 301 -10.66 1.56 1.34
N VAL A 302 -11.10 1.52 0.08
CA VAL A 302 -12.27 0.76 -0.35
C VAL A 302 -11.91 -0.74 -0.30
N PRO A 303 -12.66 -1.58 0.44
CA PRO A 303 -12.32 -3.00 0.64
C PRO A 303 -12.10 -3.77 -0.65
N GLN A 304 -12.99 -3.58 -1.63
CA GLN A 304 -12.95 -4.26 -2.92
C GLN A 304 -11.69 -3.89 -3.71
N GLN A 305 -11.26 -2.63 -3.67
CA GLN A 305 -10.02 -2.17 -4.31
C GLN A 305 -8.79 -2.74 -3.59
N ALA A 306 -8.81 -2.84 -2.26
CA ALA A 306 -7.69 -3.36 -1.48
C ALA A 306 -7.37 -4.84 -1.77
N ILE A 307 -8.36 -5.64 -2.20
CA ILE A 307 -8.16 -7.06 -2.56
C ILE A 307 -8.01 -7.32 -4.06
N ASP A 308 -8.20 -6.29 -4.88
CA ASP A 308 -8.20 -6.40 -6.34
C ASP A 308 -6.76 -6.58 -6.86
N THR A 309 -6.52 -7.58 -7.72
CA THR A 309 -5.19 -7.78 -8.32
C THR A 309 -4.71 -6.56 -9.10
N LEU A 310 -5.63 -5.73 -9.58
CA LEU A 310 -5.32 -4.59 -10.44
C LEU A 310 -4.41 -3.58 -9.71
N TYR A 311 -4.64 -3.39 -8.41
CA TYR A 311 -3.82 -2.53 -7.57
C TYR A 311 -2.62 -3.26 -6.94
N GLY A 312 -2.61 -4.60 -6.97
CA GLY A 312 -1.54 -5.39 -6.38
C GLY A 312 -0.33 -5.61 -7.28
N ARG A 313 -0.54 -5.65 -8.60
CA ARG A 313 0.55 -5.75 -9.60
C ARG A 313 1.56 -6.85 -9.30
N ALA A 314 1.06 -8.02 -8.87
CA ALA A 314 1.91 -9.17 -8.61
C ALA A 314 2.54 -9.65 -9.94
N PRO A 315 3.87 -9.83 -10.00
CA PRO A 315 4.52 -10.31 -11.21
C PRO A 315 3.99 -11.67 -11.66
N LEU A 316 3.61 -11.77 -12.94
CA LEU A 316 3.23 -13.06 -13.55
C LEU A 316 4.45 -13.96 -13.84
N ARG A 317 5.66 -13.41 -13.72
CA ARG A 317 6.94 -14.11 -13.91
C ARG A 317 8.00 -13.47 -13.02
N ASP A 318 9.06 -14.22 -12.75
CA ASP A 318 10.18 -13.74 -11.94
C ASP A 318 10.86 -12.53 -12.58
N ILE A 319 11.00 -11.48 -11.76
CA ILE A 319 11.76 -10.27 -12.06
C ILE A 319 13.15 -10.43 -11.46
N LEU A 320 14.17 -10.26 -12.30
CA LEU A 320 15.57 -10.32 -11.89
C LEU A 320 16.11 -8.91 -11.65
N SER A 321 17.09 -8.78 -10.76
CA SER A 321 17.81 -7.52 -10.55
C SER A 321 18.57 -7.05 -11.80
N SER A 322 18.84 -7.95 -12.73
CA SER A 322 19.46 -7.66 -14.03
C SER A 322 18.48 -7.22 -15.11
N ASP A 323 17.16 -7.25 -14.86
CA ASP A 323 16.17 -6.87 -15.85
C ASP A 323 16.26 -5.36 -16.15
N LEU A 324 16.05 -5.02 -17.42
CA LEU A 324 16.14 -3.65 -17.91
C LEU A 324 14.82 -2.94 -17.62
N LYS A 325 14.92 -1.79 -16.94
CA LYS A 325 13.79 -0.95 -16.55
C LYS A 325 13.82 0.38 -17.29
N TRP A 326 13.51 0.35 -18.58
CA TRP A 326 13.32 1.59 -19.35
C TRP A 326 12.09 2.35 -18.85
N PRO A 327 12.11 3.69 -18.76
CA PRO A 327 10.92 4.48 -18.43
C PRO A 327 9.84 4.28 -19.50
N LEU A 328 8.74 3.63 -19.12
CA LEU A 328 7.65 3.21 -20.01
C LEU A 328 6.36 3.12 -19.21
N ALA A 329 5.23 3.45 -19.84
CA ALA A 329 3.89 3.28 -19.30
C ALA A 329 3.08 2.34 -20.21
N LEU A 330 2.38 1.41 -19.58
CA LEU A 330 1.38 0.54 -20.16
C LEU A 330 0.01 1.01 -19.70
N THR A 331 -0.82 1.43 -20.65
CA THR A 331 -2.23 1.77 -20.39
C THR A 331 -3.10 0.71 -21.03
N ALA A 332 -3.90 0.01 -20.23
CA ALA A 332 -4.82 -1.03 -20.71
C ALA A 332 -6.27 -0.64 -20.39
N HIS A 333 -7.18 -0.88 -21.34
CA HIS A 333 -8.61 -0.74 -21.10
C HIS A 333 -9.15 -2.03 -20.48
N VAL A 334 -9.60 -1.95 -19.23
CA VAL A 334 -10.17 -3.05 -18.47
C VAL A 334 -11.69 -2.99 -18.59
N SER A 335 -12.32 -4.07 -19.04
CA SER A 335 -13.78 -4.16 -19.20
C SER A 335 -14.48 -3.74 -17.91
N THR A 336 -15.55 -2.95 -18.04
CA THR A 336 -16.39 -2.41 -16.95
C THR A 336 -15.69 -1.48 -15.95
N LEU A 337 -14.40 -1.16 -16.13
CA LEU A 337 -13.67 -0.21 -15.28
C LEU A 337 -13.13 1.00 -16.05
N GLY A 338 -12.61 0.78 -17.26
CA GLY A 338 -11.94 1.81 -18.05
C GLY A 338 -10.41 1.63 -18.09
N ASP A 339 -9.72 2.71 -18.39
CA ASP A 339 -8.27 2.69 -18.60
C ASP A 339 -7.53 2.61 -17.25
N PHE A 340 -6.61 1.65 -17.13
CA PHE A 340 -5.72 1.50 -16.01
C PHE A 340 -4.27 1.55 -16.49
N ARG A 341 -3.42 2.23 -15.70
CA ARG A 341 -2.01 2.48 -16.04
C ARG A 341 -1.08 1.76 -15.07
N SER A 342 -0.07 1.12 -15.63
CA SER A 342 1.13 0.64 -14.91
C SER A 342 2.35 1.23 -15.58
N GLU A 343 3.39 1.52 -14.82
CA GLU A 343 4.59 2.14 -15.38
C GLU A 343 5.86 1.68 -14.68
N THR A 344 6.95 1.77 -15.44
CA THR A 344 8.32 1.82 -14.95
C THR A 344 8.77 3.28 -14.98
N SER A 345 9.39 3.73 -13.90
CA SER A 345 9.86 5.11 -13.73
C SER A 345 11.36 5.15 -13.50
N SER A 346 11.95 6.33 -13.65
CA SER A 346 13.32 6.63 -13.22
C SER A 346 13.32 7.94 -12.44
N VAL A 347 13.57 7.85 -11.14
CA VAL A 347 13.60 9.01 -10.25
C VAL A 347 15.05 9.29 -9.91
N LYS A 348 15.58 10.41 -10.41
CA LYS A 348 17.00 10.78 -10.27
C LYS A 348 17.97 9.65 -10.67
N GLY A 349 17.62 8.91 -11.73
CA GLY A 349 18.43 7.81 -12.26
C GLY A 349 18.24 6.46 -11.54
N ILE A 350 17.32 6.37 -10.58
CA ILE A 350 16.95 5.11 -9.92
C ILE A 350 15.75 4.51 -10.65
N PRO A 351 15.91 3.43 -11.42
CA PRO A 351 14.79 2.77 -12.07
C PRO A 351 13.91 2.02 -11.06
N SER A 352 12.59 2.07 -11.24
CA SER A 352 11.63 1.36 -10.40
C SER A 352 10.36 1.00 -11.17
N GLY A 353 9.49 0.21 -10.54
CA GLY A 353 8.20 -0.21 -11.09
C GLY A 353 8.33 -1.40 -12.03
N ASP A 354 7.17 -1.93 -12.40
CA ASP A 354 7.00 -3.10 -13.26
C ASP A 354 5.74 -2.88 -14.13
N LEU A 355 5.72 -3.41 -15.35
CA LEU A 355 4.61 -3.21 -16.30
C LEU A 355 3.63 -4.37 -16.19
N ILE A 356 2.74 -4.29 -15.22
CA ILE A 356 1.78 -5.34 -14.88
C ILE A 356 0.37 -4.76 -14.80
N ILE A 357 -0.54 -5.37 -15.55
CA ILE A 357 -1.97 -5.16 -15.42
C ILE A 357 -2.56 -6.54 -15.12
N ASP A 358 -3.19 -6.72 -13.97
CA ASP A 358 -3.86 -7.98 -13.62
C ASP A 358 -5.27 -7.71 -13.11
N ALA A 359 -6.26 -7.92 -13.96
CA ALA A 359 -7.66 -7.72 -13.65
C ALA A 359 -8.41 -9.04 -13.38
N SER A 360 -7.70 -10.12 -13.01
CA SER A 360 -8.27 -11.46 -12.88
C SER A 360 -9.08 -11.72 -11.59
N TYR A 361 -9.00 -10.85 -10.58
CA TYR A 361 -9.66 -11.06 -9.28
C TYR A 361 -10.01 -9.72 -8.61
N PRO A 362 -11.09 -9.63 -7.78
CA PRO A 362 -11.99 -10.71 -7.31
C PRO A 362 -12.96 -11.22 -8.37
N VAL A 363 -13.25 -10.38 -9.35
CA VAL A 363 -14.03 -10.74 -10.53
C VAL A 363 -13.11 -10.58 -11.72
N ALA A 364 -12.98 -11.65 -12.50
CA ALA A 364 -12.18 -11.61 -13.72
C ALA A 364 -12.78 -10.60 -14.70
N ARG A 365 -11.94 -9.65 -15.12
CA ARG A 365 -12.27 -8.65 -16.14
C ARG A 365 -11.28 -8.80 -17.28
N SER A 366 -11.78 -8.74 -18.50
CA SER A 366 -10.97 -8.85 -19.69
C SER A 366 -10.29 -7.52 -20.03
N LEU A 367 -9.12 -7.60 -20.65
CA LEU A 367 -8.46 -6.47 -21.30
C LEU A 367 -9.01 -6.34 -22.73
N GLU A 368 -9.53 -5.18 -23.10
CA GLU A 368 -10.07 -4.93 -24.45
C GLU A 368 -9.05 -4.30 -25.41
N GLY A 369 -8.00 -3.70 -24.86
CA GLY A 369 -6.96 -3.04 -25.62
C GLY A 369 -5.87 -2.47 -24.73
N PHE A 370 -4.74 -2.09 -25.31
CA PHE A 370 -3.67 -1.40 -24.59
C PHE A 370 -2.81 -0.52 -25.51
N SER A 371 -2.03 0.37 -24.91
CA SER A 371 -0.97 1.14 -25.55
C SER A 371 0.28 1.19 -24.67
N LEU A 372 1.43 1.38 -25.32
CA LEU A 372 2.70 1.67 -24.65
C LEU A 372 3.13 3.11 -24.95
N GLU A 373 3.57 3.84 -23.92
CA GLU A 373 4.10 5.20 -24.02
C GLU A 373 5.44 5.30 -23.30
N GLY A 374 6.47 5.91 -23.89
CA GLY A 374 7.74 6.12 -23.19
C GLY A 374 8.54 7.29 -23.72
N GLY A 375 9.63 7.59 -23.02
CA GLY A 375 10.53 8.69 -23.35
C GLY A 375 11.58 8.34 -24.39
N THR A 376 12.51 9.27 -24.64
CA THR A 376 13.59 9.12 -25.62
C THR A 376 14.59 8.00 -25.32
N GLU A 377 14.59 7.47 -24.10
CA GLU A 377 15.45 6.36 -23.68
C GLU A 377 14.87 4.98 -24.01
N LEU A 378 13.59 4.93 -24.40
CA LEU A 378 12.90 3.69 -24.75
C LEU A 378 13.40 3.20 -26.13
N PRO A 379 13.79 1.92 -26.28
CA PRO A 379 14.05 1.35 -27.60
C PRO A 379 12.78 1.27 -28.44
N ASP A 380 12.95 1.11 -29.76
CA ASP A 380 11.83 0.86 -30.65
C ASP A 380 11.14 -0.44 -30.25
N ILE A 381 9.87 -0.35 -29.84
CA ILE A 381 9.03 -1.48 -29.46
C ILE A 381 7.81 -1.47 -30.36
N GLU A 382 7.49 -2.65 -30.89
CA GLU A 382 6.27 -2.90 -31.63
C GLU A 382 5.41 -3.95 -30.91
N TYR A 383 4.11 -3.80 -31.06
CA TYR A 383 3.12 -4.72 -30.51
C TYR A 383 1.96 -4.92 -31.44
N ARG A 384 1.27 -6.04 -31.24
CA ARG A 384 0.03 -6.38 -31.94
C ARG A 384 -0.88 -7.18 -31.04
N THR A 385 -2.15 -7.24 -31.42
CA THR A 385 -3.22 -7.86 -30.64
C THR A 385 -4.07 -8.79 -31.50
N LEU A 386 -4.72 -9.73 -30.83
CA LEU A 386 -5.69 -10.66 -31.40
C LEU A 386 -6.98 -10.49 -30.59
N ASP A 387 -8.10 -10.16 -31.25
CA ASP A 387 -9.39 -10.02 -30.58
C ASP A 387 -10.18 -11.34 -30.53
N ILE A 388 -11.34 -11.30 -29.86
CA ILE A 388 -12.27 -12.44 -29.76
C ILE A 388 -12.80 -12.96 -31.10
N HIS A 389 -12.73 -12.16 -32.16
CA HIS A 389 -13.11 -12.56 -33.52
C HIS A 389 -11.93 -13.11 -34.32
N GLN A 390 -10.79 -13.37 -33.66
CA GLN A 390 -9.55 -13.82 -34.26
C GLN A 390 -8.98 -12.84 -35.28
N HIS A 391 -9.31 -11.55 -35.17
CA HIS A 391 -8.71 -10.51 -35.97
C HIS A 391 -7.33 -10.13 -35.42
N GLU A 392 -6.28 -10.33 -36.23
CA GLU A 392 -4.92 -9.87 -35.92
C GLU A 392 -4.75 -8.41 -36.35
N SER A 393 -4.30 -7.55 -35.44
CA SER A 393 -3.84 -6.21 -35.79
C SER A 393 -2.50 -6.25 -36.51
N ALA A 394 -2.17 -5.15 -37.22
CA ALA A 394 -0.81 -4.93 -37.68
C ALA A 394 0.16 -4.79 -36.49
N TRP A 395 1.46 -4.84 -36.79
CA TRP A 395 2.48 -4.39 -35.85
C TRP A 395 2.42 -2.87 -35.76
N ASP A 396 2.16 -2.35 -34.56
CA ASP A 396 2.09 -0.94 -34.27
C ASP A 396 3.19 -0.55 -33.28
N SER A 397 3.65 0.70 -33.38
CA SER A 397 4.67 1.25 -32.49
C SER A 397 4.07 1.83 -31.20
N THR A 398 4.93 2.22 -30.27
CA THR A 398 4.56 2.99 -29.07
C THR A 398 3.74 4.24 -29.43
N GLY A 399 2.71 4.54 -28.65
CA GLY A 399 1.77 5.64 -28.86
C GLY A 399 0.45 5.24 -29.54
N THR A 400 0.39 4.08 -30.20
CA THR A 400 -0.84 3.59 -30.87
C THR A 400 -1.66 2.68 -29.97
N PHE A 401 -2.94 2.99 -29.74
CA PHE A 401 -3.80 2.06 -28.99
C PHE A 401 -4.23 0.86 -29.85
N CYS A 402 -3.88 -0.35 -29.42
CA CYS A 402 -4.26 -1.61 -30.06
C CYS A 402 -5.44 -2.25 -29.33
N GLY A 403 -6.45 -2.72 -30.07
CA GLY A 403 -7.70 -3.28 -29.52
C GLY A 403 -8.83 -2.25 -29.50
N SER A 404 -9.68 -2.29 -28.48
CA SER A 404 -10.87 -1.44 -28.36
C SER A 404 -11.07 -0.89 -26.94
N ARG A 405 -11.96 0.10 -26.83
CA ARG A 405 -12.40 0.68 -25.54
C ARG A 405 -13.92 0.65 -25.44
N GLY A 406 -14.45 0.02 -24.41
CA GLY A 406 -15.88 -0.05 -24.10
C GLY A 406 -16.71 -0.71 -25.18
N GLN A 407 -16.13 -1.64 -25.94
CA GLN A 407 -16.82 -2.32 -27.05
C GLN A 407 -17.18 -3.76 -26.71
N ALA A 408 -16.89 -4.23 -25.49
CA ALA A 408 -17.07 -5.62 -25.07
C ALA A 408 -16.36 -6.61 -26.03
N ARG A 409 -15.22 -6.18 -26.58
CA ARG A 409 -14.37 -6.98 -27.47
C ARG A 409 -13.06 -7.27 -26.75
N PRO A 410 -12.98 -8.35 -25.96
CA PRO A 410 -11.76 -8.69 -25.24
C PRO A 410 -10.66 -9.09 -26.21
N LEU A 411 -9.42 -8.82 -25.81
CA LEU A 411 -8.25 -9.41 -26.42
C LEU A 411 -8.18 -10.89 -26.03
N CYS A 412 -7.80 -11.74 -26.97
CA CYS A 412 -7.54 -13.17 -26.77
C CYS A 412 -6.07 -13.52 -27.03
N GLY A 413 -5.27 -12.55 -27.47
CA GLY A 413 -3.84 -12.69 -27.61
C GLY A 413 -3.12 -11.38 -27.84
N PHE A 414 -1.82 -11.38 -27.60
CA PHE A 414 -0.94 -10.22 -27.81
C PHE A 414 0.50 -10.67 -28.09
N ALA A 415 1.29 -9.79 -28.69
CA ALA A 415 2.71 -10.01 -28.91
C ALA A 415 3.47 -8.68 -28.83
N PHE A 416 4.69 -8.72 -28.29
CA PHE A 416 5.63 -7.59 -28.21
C PHE A 416 6.97 -7.98 -28.82
N ARG A 417 7.66 -7.03 -29.46
CA ARG A 417 9.06 -7.20 -29.88
C ARG A 417 9.83 -5.89 -29.78
N ILE A 418 11.14 -6.00 -29.53
CA ILE A 418 12.09 -4.90 -29.73
C ILE A 418 12.56 -4.93 -31.18
N THR A 419 12.63 -3.77 -31.82
CA THR A 419 13.22 -3.58 -33.14
C THR A 419 14.48 -2.71 -33.07
N GLY A 420 15.18 -2.57 -34.20
CA GLY A 420 16.42 -1.78 -34.24
C GLY A 420 17.58 -2.41 -33.46
N ALA A 421 18.58 -1.59 -33.13
CA ALA A 421 19.84 -2.05 -32.56
C ALA A 421 19.69 -2.73 -31.18
N ALA A 422 18.72 -2.28 -30.36
CA ALA A 422 18.47 -2.84 -29.03
C ALA A 422 18.03 -4.32 -29.06
N SER A 423 17.43 -4.78 -30.17
CA SER A 423 17.04 -6.18 -30.35
C SER A 423 18.24 -7.15 -30.36
N LEU A 424 19.46 -6.65 -30.58
CA LEU A 424 20.69 -7.44 -30.55
C LEU A 424 21.21 -7.70 -29.12
N SER A 425 20.81 -6.89 -28.15
CA SER A 425 21.35 -6.92 -26.78
C SER A 425 20.30 -7.17 -25.70
N ALA A 426 19.01 -7.11 -26.04
CA ALA A 426 17.91 -7.35 -25.10
C ALA A 426 16.83 -8.26 -25.69
N ASP A 427 16.21 -9.05 -24.81
CA ASP A 427 15.01 -9.83 -25.04
C ASP A 427 13.78 -9.10 -24.51
N CYS A 428 12.69 -9.16 -25.27
CA CYS A 428 11.36 -8.73 -24.85
C CYS A 428 10.59 -9.95 -24.36
N LEU A 429 10.27 -9.96 -23.07
CA LEU A 429 9.70 -11.10 -22.36
C LEU A 429 8.34 -10.70 -21.79
N TYR A 430 7.31 -11.50 -22.04
CA TYR A 430 5.97 -11.18 -21.56
C TYR A 430 5.18 -12.41 -21.15
N ALA A 431 4.14 -12.19 -20.38
CA ALA A 431 3.28 -13.22 -19.82
C ALA A 431 1.82 -12.76 -19.80
N GLY A 432 0.90 -13.70 -20.01
CA GLY A 432 -0.54 -13.47 -19.97
C GLY A 432 -1.27 -14.45 -19.06
N ARG A 433 -2.33 -13.97 -18.41
CA ARG A 433 -3.37 -14.82 -17.80
C ARG A 433 -4.64 -14.69 -18.62
N PHE A 434 -5.32 -15.81 -18.82
CA PHE A 434 -6.55 -15.89 -19.59
C PHE A 434 -7.68 -16.44 -18.74
N ASP A 435 -8.90 -15.98 -18.98
CA ASP A 435 -10.07 -16.41 -18.22
C ASP A 435 -10.28 -17.92 -18.36
N GLY A 436 -10.63 -18.60 -17.28
CA GLY A 436 -10.76 -20.06 -17.24
C GLY A 436 -9.43 -20.86 -17.29
N HIS A 437 -8.27 -20.21 -17.47
CA HIS A 437 -6.97 -20.87 -17.51
C HIS A 437 -6.14 -20.62 -16.23
N PRO A 438 -5.80 -21.67 -15.45
CA PRO A 438 -5.01 -21.50 -14.24
C PRO A 438 -3.53 -21.16 -14.54
N GLU A 439 -2.99 -21.68 -15.64
CA GLU A 439 -1.62 -21.46 -16.07
C GLU A 439 -1.36 -20.05 -16.60
N ILE A 440 -0.13 -19.59 -16.37
CA ILE A 440 0.40 -18.37 -16.98
C ILE A 440 1.08 -18.76 -18.29
N ILE A 441 0.73 -18.08 -19.38
CA ILE A 441 1.33 -18.31 -20.69
C ILE A 441 2.48 -17.33 -20.87
N PHE A 442 3.66 -17.83 -21.24
CA PHE A 442 4.86 -17.04 -21.49
C PHE A 442 5.15 -16.97 -22.98
N ALA A 443 5.62 -15.81 -23.43
CA ALA A 443 6.07 -15.61 -24.80
C ALA A 443 7.21 -14.58 -24.82
N GLN A 444 7.90 -14.51 -25.96
CA GLN A 444 9.02 -13.58 -26.14
C GLN A 444 9.17 -13.13 -27.59
N ASN A 445 9.82 -11.99 -27.79
CA ASN A 445 10.39 -11.57 -29.09
C ASN A 445 9.44 -11.76 -30.30
N GLY A 446 8.19 -11.34 -30.14
CA GLY A 446 7.15 -11.34 -31.18
C GLY A 446 6.29 -12.61 -31.29
N GLU A 447 6.52 -13.63 -30.46
CA GLU A 447 5.67 -14.82 -30.35
C GLU A 447 4.27 -14.48 -29.81
N TRP A 448 3.23 -15.18 -30.28
CA TRP A 448 1.89 -14.96 -29.74
C TRP A 448 1.75 -15.47 -28.30
N CYS A 449 1.40 -14.58 -27.37
CA CYS A 449 0.88 -14.95 -26.06
C CYS A 449 -0.65 -15.06 -26.15
N ARG A 450 -1.19 -16.28 -26.18
CA ARG A 450 -2.64 -16.55 -26.28
C ARG A 450 -2.99 -17.92 -25.71
N ALA A 451 -4.20 -18.05 -25.17
CA ALA A 451 -4.76 -19.36 -24.82
C ALA A 451 -5.09 -20.18 -26.09
N PRO A 452 -4.95 -21.52 -26.08
CA PRO A 452 -5.21 -22.36 -27.25
C PRO A 452 -6.64 -22.28 -27.78
N ASP A 453 -7.61 -22.01 -26.92
CA ASP A 453 -9.04 -21.92 -27.21
C ASP A 453 -9.54 -20.50 -27.50
N GLY A 454 -8.65 -19.51 -27.43
CA GLY A 454 -9.00 -18.10 -27.61
C GLY A 454 -9.71 -17.48 -26.40
N ALA A 455 -9.49 -17.99 -25.18
CA ALA A 455 -10.01 -17.37 -23.96
C ALA A 455 -9.61 -15.87 -23.83
N PRO A 456 -10.47 -15.03 -23.22
CA PRO A 456 -10.16 -13.62 -22.95
C PRO A 456 -8.93 -13.40 -22.07
N LEU A 457 -8.09 -12.43 -22.43
CA LEU A 457 -6.94 -11.97 -21.65
C LEU A 457 -7.41 -11.19 -20.42
N THR A 458 -6.97 -11.57 -19.23
CA THR A 458 -7.30 -10.90 -17.96
C THR A 458 -6.10 -10.25 -17.28
N ALA A 459 -4.87 -10.67 -17.64
CA ALA A 459 -3.65 -10.06 -17.13
C ALA A 459 -2.53 -10.04 -18.17
N LEU A 460 -1.70 -9.01 -18.14
CA LEU A 460 -0.56 -8.80 -19.01
C LEU A 460 0.63 -8.31 -18.17
N HIS A 461 1.79 -8.93 -18.37
CA HIS A 461 3.06 -8.51 -17.76
C HIS A 461 4.14 -8.43 -18.85
N LEU A 462 4.82 -7.28 -18.93
CA LEU A 462 5.92 -7.02 -19.87
C LEU A 462 7.21 -6.72 -19.10
N LEU A 463 8.33 -7.33 -19.50
CA LEU A 463 9.66 -7.00 -19.00
C LEU A 463 10.73 -7.18 -20.08
N PHE A 464 11.91 -6.61 -19.83
CA PHE A 464 13.04 -6.66 -20.74
C PHE A 464 14.27 -7.22 -20.04
N ARG A 465 15.03 -8.06 -20.73
CA ARG A 465 16.18 -8.75 -20.15
C ARG A 465 17.41 -8.64 -21.04
N PRO A 466 18.62 -8.40 -20.52
CA PRO A 466 19.82 -8.46 -21.33
C PRO A 466 20.01 -9.87 -21.90
N LYS A 467 20.36 -9.95 -23.18
CA LYS A 467 20.76 -11.23 -23.78
C LYS A 467 22.01 -11.73 -23.08
N THR A 468 22.01 -13.01 -22.70
CA THR A 468 23.22 -13.64 -22.19
C THR A 468 24.26 -13.62 -23.31
N LYS A 469 25.49 -13.18 -23.00
CA LYS A 469 26.59 -13.28 -23.96
C LYS A 469 26.76 -14.78 -24.28
N SER A 470 26.42 -15.17 -25.50
CA SER A 470 26.67 -16.50 -26.05
C SER A 470 28.17 -16.77 -26.17
#